data_AF-A0A4D5S0D7-F1
#
_entry.id   AF-A0A4D5S0D7-F1
#
_cell.length_a   1.000
_cell.length_b   1.000
_cell.length_c   1.000
_cell.angle_alpha   90.00
_cell.angle_beta   90.00
_cell.angle_gamma   90.00
#
_symmetry.space_group_name_H-M   'P 1'
#
loop_
_entity.id
_entity.type
_entity.pdbx_description
1 polymer ?
#
loop_
_entity_poly.entity_id
_entity_poly.type
_entity_poly.pdbx_seq_one_letter_code
_entity_poly.pdbx_strand_id
1 'polypeptide(L)'
;MQRSAVIHDVGAPAHRGDRLACAALLPLHPVTAAVRRWLPGAQNLTGYFVWRQDSPEDTASVQVRLRGLARQASAYRVHALPVPLEQHFPCKAVREAHGGTLELSARYGDLSGKTDESFKALDPSLQLFGKDSVIGHSVVIQMGDRRSACGSILPEMEAKKGRELVAIASFDHPKLALQGYIRLRQLEYKDGGMSDTYILVDLRHPGKYDRNQTRGHQWAVYVNQVAHDALEQDERSRCIAAGFRWNPYLAQSKMDSYNKECSPKSPLRCEMGDLSGKLGRLNIGTGPAIYTDSNLPLVGNFSVLGRSIIVFAKDGSNLRKACANIKLDIHLVRHVSVRKFPGFSSGAFMDHMRTMLNATDWLVMADSQSEQDILEGQCTQLTVHFFGPEAHRRQIEFGNLITLGSVRRQTPTGLKLIRTFYKPCKTLDEELNDRTARVAVLPLPLLLLLHLLLRAPWLQRDP
;
A
#
# COMPACT_ATOMS: atom_id res chain seq x y z
N MET A 1 17.99 29.00 4.09
CA MET A 1 19.47 28.91 4.04
C MET A 1 19.85 27.48 4.34
N GLN A 2 20.38 26.75 3.37
CA GLN A 2 20.99 25.44 3.63
C GLN A 2 22.32 25.69 4.36
N ARG A 3 22.48 25.12 5.55
CA ARG A 3 23.74 25.15 6.29
C ARG A 3 24.46 23.82 6.05
N SER A 4 25.78 23.81 6.19
CA SER A 4 26.57 22.58 6.13
C SER A 4 27.48 22.49 7.35
N ALA A 5 27.70 21.27 7.82
CA ALA A 5 28.79 20.95 8.73
C ALA A 5 30.00 20.56 7.88
N VAL A 6 31.16 21.13 8.18
CA VAL A 6 32.43 20.80 7.53
C VAL A 6 33.43 20.44 8.61
N ILE A 7 34.03 19.27 8.50
CA ILE A 7 35.14 18.83 9.35
C ILE A 7 36.42 19.18 8.61
N HIS A 8 37.33 19.86 9.32
CA HIS A 8 38.62 20.26 8.78
C HIS A 8 39.74 19.34 9.32
N ASP A 9 40.67 18.97 8.45
CA ASP A 9 41.91 18.25 8.75
C ASP A 9 43.05 19.27 8.84
N VAL A 10 43.50 19.52 10.06
CA VAL A 10 44.56 20.48 10.38
C VAL A 10 45.92 20.04 9.81
N GLY A 11 46.09 18.75 9.50
CA GLY A 11 47.31 18.18 8.90
C GLY A 11 47.23 17.99 7.39
N ALA A 12 46.22 18.55 6.71
CA ALA A 12 46.01 18.28 5.29
C ALA A 12 47.14 18.82 4.40
N PRO A 13 47.59 18.05 3.38
CA PRO A 13 48.53 18.56 2.38
C PRO A 13 47.97 19.78 1.64
N ALA A 14 48.81 20.78 1.37
CA ALA A 14 48.40 22.05 0.76
C ALA A 14 47.59 21.90 -0.56
N HIS A 15 47.83 20.83 -1.33
CA HIS A 15 47.15 20.57 -2.59
C HIS A 15 45.76 19.92 -2.45
N ARG A 16 45.45 19.29 -1.31
CA ARG A 16 44.12 18.71 -1.03
C ARG A 16 43.13 19.77 -0.50
N GLY A 17 43.64 20.78 0.19
CA GLY A 17 42.82 21.66 1.03
C GLY A 17 42.50 21.01 2.38
N ASP A 18 42.08 21.84 3.34
CA ASP A 18 41.89 21.45 4.74
C ASP A 18 40.52 20.82 5.03
N ARG A 19 39.60 20.75 4.07
CA ARG A 19 38.26 20.15 4.28
C ARG A 19 38.34 18.63 4.18
N LEU A 20 38.13 17.95 5.29
CA LEU A 20 38.14 16.48 5.39
C LEU A 20 36.81 15.86 4.98
N ALA A 21 35.71 16.40 5.50
CA ALA A 21 34.37 15.88 5.25
C ALA A 21 33.35 17.02 5.32
N CYS A 22 32.22 16.86 4.64
CA CYS A 22 31.10 17.79 4.75
C CYS A 22 29.76 17.07 4.67
N ALA A 23 28.74 17.65 5.30
CA ALA A 23 27.36 17.18 5.23
C ALA A 23 26.41 18.38 5.23
N ALA A 24 25.31 18.27 4.50
CA ALA A 24 24.22 19.23 4.60
C ALA A 24 23.52 19.09 5.97
N LEU A 25 23.21 20.22 6.60
CA LEU A 25 22.36 20.27 7.78
C LEU A 25 20.93 20.54 7.32
N LEU A 26 20.11 19.51 7.39
CA LEU A 26 18.68 19.60 7.09
C LEU A 26 17.91 19.84 8.39
N PRO A 27 16.88 20.69 8.37
CA PRO A 27 16.00 20.85 9.51
C PRO A 27 15.29 19.52 9.80
N LEU A 28 15.29 19.13 11.07
CA LEU A 28 14.47 18.03 11.54
C LEU A 28 13.03 18.52 11.65
N HIS A 29 12.11 17.83 10.99
CA HIS A 29 10.70 18.18 11.00
C HIS A 29 9.95 17.38 12.06
N PRO A 30 9.08 18.04 12.84
CA PRO A 30 8.16 17.35 13.74
C PRO A 30 7.26 16.37 12.99
N VAL A 31 7.14 15.16 13.52
CA VAL A 31 6.26 14.13 12.96
C VAL A 31 4.92 14.20 13.66
N THR A 32 3.85 14.14 12.86
CA THR A 32 2.47 14.03 13.34
C THR A 32 1.85 12.77 12.74
N ALA A 33 1.15 11.99 13.56
CA ALA A 33 0.45 10.80 13.15
C ALA A 33 -0.96 10.79 13.74
N ALA A 34 -1.92 10.21 13.02
CA ALA A 34 -3.30 10.25 13.45
C ALA A 34 -4.10 9.00 13.07
N VAL A 35 -5.10 8.70 13.88
CA VAL A 35 -6.24 7.87 13.52
C VAL A 35 -7.43 8.81 13.33
N ARG A 36 -7.97 8.89 12.10
CA ARG A 36 -9.15 9.72 11.78
C ARG A 36 -10.33 8.95 11.22
N ARG A 37 -10.06 7.78 10.60
CA ARG A 37 -11.08 6.88 10.06
C ARG A 37 -11.19 5.68 11.00
N TRP A 38 -12.39 5.44 11.51
CA TRP A 38 -12.72 4.27 12.31
C TRP A 38 -13.50 3.28 11.47
N LEU A 39 -13.08 2.03 11.47
CA LEU A 39 -13.86 0.92 10.93
C LEU A 39 -14.72 0.31 12.04
N PRO A 40 -15.97 -0.08 11.71
CA PRO A 40 -16.98 -0.34 12.71
C PRO A 40 -16.81 -1.67 13.46
N GLY A 41 -17.02 -1.56 14.78
CA GLY A 41 -17.87 -2.46 15.57
C GLY A 41 -19.14 -1.76 16.10
N ALA A 42 -19.25 -0.44 15.91
CA ALA A 42 -20.41 0.38 16.25
C ALA A 42 -20.54 1.50 15.19
N GLN A 43 -21.75 1.75 14.69
CA GLN A 43 -21.97 2.64 13.53
C GLN A 43 -21.71 4.13 13.80
N ASN A 44 -21.44 4.55 15.05
CA ASN A 44 -21.41 5.96 15.45
C ASN A 44 -20.11 6.44 16.10
N LEU A 45 -19.05 5.62 16.15
CA LEU A 45 -17.77 6.08 16.70
C LEU A 45 -17.16 7.13 15.76
N THR A 46 -16.96 8.34 16.28
CA THR A 46 -16.28 9.42 15.55
C THR A 46 -15.21 10.07 16.42
N GLY A 47 -14.34 10.86 15.79
CA GLY A 47 -13.24 11.54 16.47
C GLY A 47 -11.88 10.98 16.05
N TYR A 48 -10.85 11.24 16.84
CA TYR A 48 -9.47 11.00 16.47
C TYR A 48 -8.55 10.70 17.64
N PHE A 49 -7.43 10.04 17.31
CA PHE A 49 -6.18 10.12 18.05
C PHE A 49 -5.19 10.91 17.20
N VAL A 50 -4.45 11.83 17.80
CA VAL A 50 -3.36 12.56 17.16
C VAL A 50 -2.15 12.48 18.08
N TRP A 51 -1.03 12.02 17.55
CA TRP A 51 0.27 12.07 18.18
C TRP A 51 1.16 13.05 17.45
N ARG A 52 1.98 13.78 18.20
CA ARG A 52 2.98 14.67 17.64
C ARG A 52 4.25 14.62 18.48
N GLN A 53 5.39 14.49 17.81
CA GLN A 53 6.71 14.48 18.44
C GLN A 53 7.64 15.36 17.61
N ASP A 54 8.34 16.30 18.26
CA ASP A 54 9.17 17.28 17.57
C ASP A 54 10.54 16.72 17.15
N SER A 55 11.13 15.83 17.96
CA SER A 55 12.36 15.05 17.65
C SER A 55 12.35 13.67 18.33
N PRO A 56 13.23 12.73 17.95
CA PRO A 56 13.33 11.42 18.61
C PRO A 56 13.56 11.49 20.13
N GLU A 57 14.22 12.54 20.60
CA GLU A 57 14.54 12.78 22.01
C GLU A 57 13.41 13.46 22.78
N ASP A 58 12.47 14.09 22.09
CA ASP A 58 11.34 14.79 22.70
C ASP A 58 10.23 13.83 23.13
N THR A 59 9.50 14.23 24.17
CA THR A 59 8.29 13.51 24.61
C THR A 59 7.16 13.68 23.60
N ALA A 60 6.49 12.59 23.24
CA ALA A 60 5.35 12.66 22.34
C ALA A 60 4.14 13.31 23.03
N SER A 61 3.51 14.26 22.35
CA SER A 61 2.22 14.81 22.73
C SER A 61 1.10 13.97 22.14
N VAL A 62 0.06 13.71 22.93
CA VAL A 62 -1.10 12.89 22.57
C VAL A 62 -2.36 13.71 22.75
N GLN A 63 -3.20 13.73 21.73
CA GLN A 63 -4.51 14.36 21.77
C GLN A 63 -5.57 13.37 21.32
N VAL A 64 -6.56 13.14 22.16
CA VAL A 64 -7.65 12.21 21.89
C VAL A 64 -8.98 12.97 21.98
N ARG A 65 -9.86 12.67 21.03
CA ARG A 65 -11.25 13.08 21.07
C ARG A 65 -12.10 11.98 20.47
N LEU A 66 -12.94 11.35 21.26
CA LEU A 66 -13.83 10.27 20.84
C LEU A 66 -15.27 10.64 21.17
N ARG A 67 -16.18 10.28 20.28
CA ARG A 67 -17.63 10.48 20.44
C ARG A 67 -18.37 9.24 19.99
N GLY A 68 -19.55 9.01 20.58
CA GLY A 68 -20.36 7.85 20.22
C GLY A 68 -19.84 6.53 20.80
N LEU A 69 -19.17 6.59 21.96
CA LEU A 69 -18.73 5.42 22.73
C LEU A 69 -19.93 4.64 23.32
N ALA A 70 -21.06 5.32 23.51
CA ALA A 70 -22.34 4.75 23.94
C ALA A 70 -22.26 3.89 25.22
N ARG A 71 -21.29 4.16 26.12
CA ARG A 71 -20.98 3.35 27.31
C ARG A 71 -20.62 1.89 27.01
N GLN A 72 -20.29 1.58 25.76
CA GLN A 72 -19.89 0.24 25.30
C GLN A 72 -18.37 0.10 25.21
N ALA A 73 -17.64 1.22 25.10
CA ALA A 73 -16.19 1.20 25.05
C ALA A 73 -15.59 0.81 26.40
N SER A 74 -14.49 0.07 26.36
CA SER A 74 -13.65 -0.25 27.52
C SER A 74 -12.19 -0.06 27.12
N ALA A 75 -11.45 -1.15 26.97
CA ALA A 75 -10.01 -1.13 26.73
C ALA A 75 -9.65 -0.65 25.32
N TYR A 76 -8.55 0.09 25.18
CA TYR A 76 -8.00 0.50 23.89
C TYR A 76 -6.47 0.36 23.86
N ARG A 77 -5.96 -0.05 22.70
CA ARG A 77 -4.58 -0.53 22.53
C ARG A 77 -4.03 -0.21 21.14
N VAL A 78 -2.72 -0.05 21.03
CA VAL A 78 -2.03 -0.09 19.72
C VAL A 78 -1.65 -1.53 19.40
N HIS A 79 -2.01 -2.01 18.22
CA HIS A 79 -1.69 -3.33 17.70
C HIS A 79 -0.64 -3.26 16.59
N ALA A 80 0.15 -4.33 16.44
CA ALA A 80 1.31 -4.44 15.55
C ALA A 80 1.07 -4.10 14.06
N LEU A 81 -0.15 -4.27 13.54
CA LEU A 81 -0.45 -4.17 12.11
C LEU A 81 -1.46 -3.05 11.78
N PRO A 82 -1.42 -2.47 10.57
CA PRO A 82 -2.47 -1.59 10.09
C PRO A 82 -3.78 -2.36 9.91
N VAL A 83 -4.89 -1.65 9.87
CA VAL A 83 -6.21 -2.23 9.62
C VAL A 83 -6.34 -2.68 8.14
N PRO A 84 -6.59 -3.98 7.87
CA PRO A 84 -6.72 -4.52 6.52
C PRO A 84 -8.13 -4.28 5.95
N LEU A 85 -8.28 -3.44 4.93
CA LEU A 85 -9.59 -3.03 4.38
C LEU A 85 -10.29 -4.15 3.58
N GLU A 86 -9.52 -5.10 3.09
CA GLU A 86 -9.98 -6.27 2.34
C GLU A 86 -10.70 -7.30 3.21
N GLN A 87 -10.50 -7.25 4.53
CA GLN A 87 -11.11 -8.18 5.47
C GLN A 87 -12.51 -7.73 5.86
N HIS A 88 -13.46 -8.67 5.83
CA HIS A 88 -14.84 -8.39 6.27
C HIS A 88 -14.92 -8.02 7.76
N PHE A 89 -14.04 -8.60 8.59
CA PHE A 89 -13.91 -8.29 10.02
C PHE A 89 -12.50 -7.75 10.34
N PRO A 90 -12.18 -6.52 9.92
CA PRO A 90 -10.80 -6.03 9.89
C PRO A 90 -10.22 -5.84 11.31
N CYS A 91 -11.03 -5.37 12.26
CA CYS A 91 -10.59 -5.20 13.64
C CYS A 91 -10.30 -6.52 14.36
N LYS A 92 -10.98 -7.61 13.96
CA LYS A 92 -10.68 -8.95 14.47
C LYS A 92 -9.34 -9.44 13.94
N ALA A 93 -9.10 -9.28 12.64
CA ALA A 93 -7.84 -9.68 12.00
C ALA A 93 -6.62 -8.99 12.65
N VAL A 94 -6.71 -7.69 12.95
CA VAL A 94 -5.67 -6.95 13.68
C VAL A 94 -5.42 -7.48 15.09
N ARG A 95 -6.49 -7.81 15.82
CA ARG A 95 -6.37 -8.32 17.20
C ARG A 95 -5.69 -9.68 17.28
N GLU A 96 -5.95 -10.52 16.29
CA GLU A 96 -5.42 -11.89 16.22
C GLU A 96 -4.03 -11.95 15.55
N ALA A 97 -3.55 -10.84 14.98
CA ALA A 97 -2.24 -10.76 14.38
C ALA A 97 -1.12 -10.96 15.42
N HIS A 98 -0.07 -11.66 15.02
CA HIS A 98 1.11 -11.83 15.84
C HIS A 98 1.87 -10.50 15.97
N GLY A 99 2.24 -10.14 17.20
CA GLY A 99 3.05 -8.96 17.49
C GLY A 99 2.79 -8.39 18.89
N GLY A 100 3.60 -7.41 19.27
CA GLY A 100 3.42 -6.70 20.53
C GLY A 100 2.16 -5.83 20.51
N THR A 101 1.57 -5.64 21.70
CA THR A 101 0.45 -4.72 21.91
C THR A 101 0.86 -3.67 22.94
N LEU A 102 0.54 -2.40 22.69
CA LEU A 102 0.75 -1.31 23.64
C LEU A 102 -0.59 -0.94 24.30
N GLU A 103 -0.70 -1.19 25.60
CA GLU A 103 -1.88 -0.86 26.40
C GLU A 103 -2.01 0.66 26.59
N LEU A 104 -2.98 1.29 25.94
CA LEU A 104 -3.23 2.73 26.10
C LEU A 104 -4.17 3.01 27.29
N SER A 105 -5.14 2.14 27.56
CA SER A 105 -6.02 2.25 28.73
C SER A 105 -5.25 2.33 30.05
N ALA A 106 -4.18 1.55 30.20
CA ALA A 106 -3.33 1.58 31.39
C ALA A 106 -2.57 2.90 31.56
N ARG A 107 -2.43 3.68 30.48
CA ARG A 107 -1.62 4.91 30.43
C ARG A 107 -2.47 6.16 30.59
N TYR A 108 -3.61 6.22 29.90
CA TYR A 108 -4.47 7.43 29.89
C TYR A 108 -5.85 7.20 30.55
N GLY A 109 -6.07 6.04 31.15
CA GLY A 109 -7.34 5.65 31.75
C GLY A 109 -8.29 4.98 30.76
N ASP A 110 -9.19 4.15 31.28
CA ASP A 110 -10.12 3.36 30.48
C ASP A 110 -11.34 4.16 29.97
N LEU A 111 -12.06 3.62 28.97
CA LEU A 111 -13.25 4.24 28.38
C LEU A 111 -14.58 3.75 28.98
N SER A 112 -14.53 2.86 29.98
CA SER A 112 -15.72 2.28 30.63
C SER A 112 -16.70 3.35 31.11
N GLY A 113 -17.98 3.17 30.77
CA GLY A 113 -19.07 4.06 31.18
C GLY A 113 -19.14 5.41 30.45
N LYS A 114 -18.22 5.71 29.54
CA LYS A 114 -18.16 7.00 28.83
C LYS A 114 -19.01 7.00 27.56
N THR A 115 -19.64 8.13 27.26
CA THR A 115 -20.31 8.38 25.97
C THR A 115 -19.40 9.08 24.97
N ASP A 116 -18.53 9.94 25.50
CA ASP A 116 -17.57 10.77 24.80
C ASP A 116 -16.32 10.89 25.69
N GLU A 117 -15.16 11.08 25.08
CA GLU A 117 -13.91 11.28 25.80
C GLU A 117 -13.04 12.31 25.08
N SER A 118 -12.40 13.21 25.83
CA SER A 118 -11.36 14.06 25.25
C SER A 118 -10.30 14.40 26.29
N PHE A 119 -9.05 14.19 25.91
CA PHE A 119 -7.91 14.53 26.74
C PHE A 119 -6.70 14.91 25.90
N LYS A 120 -5.74 15.55 26.57
CA LYS A 120 -4.38 15.76 26.09
C LYS A 120 -3.41 15.19 27.12
N ALA A 121 -2.37 14.52 26.66
CA ALA A 121 -1.35 13.93 27.51
C ALA A 121 0.04 14.09 26.88
N LEU A 122 1.06 13.95 27.70
CA LEU A 122 2.44 13.76 27.27
C LEU A 122 2.81 12.30 27.56
N ASP A 123 3.37 11.60 26.58
CA ASP A 123 3.78 10.20 26.71
C ASP A 123 5.25 10.03 26.32
N PRO A 124 6.16 9.87 27.31
CA PRO A 124 7.59 9.72 27.05
C PRO A 124 7.96 8.32 26.53
N SER A 125 7.04 7.36 26.58
CA SER A 125 7.29 5.98 26.15
C SER A 125 6.79 5.67 24.75
N LEU A 126 6.01 6.58 24.15
CA LEU A 126 5.54 6.47 22.78
C LEU A 126 6.52 7.19 21.85
N GLN A 127 6.90 6.52 20.78
CA GLN A 127 7.80 7.06 19.76
C GLN A 127 7.09 7.16 18.41
N LEU A 128 7.39 8.22 17.67
CA LEU A 128 7.01 8.40 16.26
C LEU A 128 8.21 8.26 15.32
N PHE A 129 9.43 8.24 15.88
CA PHE A 129 10.68 8.04 15.17
C PHE A 129 11.29 6.67 15.45
N GLY A 130 12.14 6.24 14.54
CA GLY A 130 12.94 5.04 14.64
C GLY A 130 12.13 3.75 14.73
N LYS A 131 12.82 2.68 15.12
CA LYS A 131 12.31 1.31 15.14
C LYS A 131 11.05 1.10 16.00
N ASP A 132 10.87 1.94 17.04
CA ASP A 132 9.77 1.83 18.01
C ASP A 132 8.58 2.73 17.64
N SER A 133 8.60 3.30 16.42
CA SER A 133 7.54 4.16 15.92
C SER A 133 6.20 3.42 15.85
N VAL A 134 5.15 4.03 16.41
CA VAL A 134 3.77 3.53 16.31
C VAL A 134 3.11 3.82 14.95
N ILE A 135 3.79 4.49 14.03
CA ILE A 135 3.24 4.77 12.70
C ILE A 135 3.16 3.47 11.90
N GLY A 136 2.11 3.32 11.10
CA GLY A 136 1.81 2.10 10.35
C GLY A 136 1.05 1.04 11.17
N HIS A 137 0.99 1.18 12.49
CA HIS A 137 0.23 0.32 13.38
C HIS A 137 -1.26 0.69 13.37
N SER A 138 -2.05 0.12 14.29
CA SER A 138 -3.46 0.49 14.43
C SER A 138 -3.89 0.61 15.89
N VAL A 139 -4.89 1.45 16.14
CA VAL A 139 -5.59 1.48 17.43
C VAL A 139 -6.82 0.60 17.33
N VAL A 140 -7.01 -0.25 18.33
CA VAL A 140 -8.23 -1.03 18.52
C VAL A 140 -8.89 -0.61 19.83
N ILE A 141 -10.17 -0.28 19.77
CA ILE A 141 -11.03 0.02 20.90
C ILE A 141 -12.01 -1.13 21.06
N GLN A 142 -12.00 -1.76 22.24
CA GLN A 142 -12.94 -2.81 22.60
C GLN A 142 -14.30 -2.20 22.91
N MET A 143 -15.33 -2.69 22.23
CA MET A 143 -16.72 -2.22 22.31
C MET A 143 -17.63 -3.40 22.71
N GLY A 144 -18.01 -3.49 23.98
CA GLY A 144 -18.75 -4.63 24.53
C GLY A 144 -17.98 -5.96 24.38
N ASP A 145 -18.71 -7.07 24.43
CA ASP A 145 -18.12 -8.40 24.59
C ASP A 145 -17.42 -8.93 23.31
N ARG A 146 -17.90 -8.52 22.12
CA ARG A 146 -17.38 -9.04 20.83
C ARG A 146 -17.18 -8.00 19.73
N ARG A 147 -17.48 -6.73 19.98
CA ARG A 147 -17.31 -5.68 18.97
C ARG A 147 -16.03 -4.92 19.24
N SER A 148 -15.45 -4.38 18.20
CA SER A 148 -14.27 -3.54 18.32
C SER A 148 -14.30 -2.52 17.20
N ALA A 149 -13.93 -1.29 17.50
CA ALA A 149 -13.63 -0.31 16.48
C ALA A 149 -12.11 -0.25 16.30
N CYS A 150 -11.65 0.02 15.08
CA CYS A 150 -10.22 0.11 14.83
C CYS A 150 -9.89 1.13 13.76
N GLY A 151 -8.68 1.66 13.79
CA GLY A 151 -8.19 2.57 12.77
C GLY A 151 -6.67 2.55 12.68
N SER A 152 -6.13 2.64 11.46
CA SER A 152 -4.69 2.67 11.22
C SER A 152 -4.10 4.02 11.61
N ILE A 153 -2.92 3.98 12.24
CA ILE A 153 -2.12 5.15 12.58
C ILE A 153 -1.34 5.55 11.35
N LEU A 154 -1.74 6.67 10.73
CA LEU A 154 -1.15 7.16 9.49
C LEU A 154 -0.36 8.45 9.75
N PRO A 155 0.76 8.66 9.05
CA PRO A 155 1.44 9.95 9.10
C PRO A 155 0.52 11.04 8.54
N GLU A 156 0.51 12.22 9.19
CA GLU A 156 -0.31 13.36 8.79
C GLU A 156 0.60 14.56 8.51
N MET A 157 0.45 15.12 7.32
CA MET A 157 1.15 16.32 6.91
C MET A 157 0.24 17.18 6.03
N GLU A 158 0.25 18.49 6.28
CA GLU A 158 -0.44 19.45 5.43
C GLU A 158 0.18 19.44 4.03
N ALA A 159 -0.66 19.36 2.97
CA ALA A 159 -0.20 19.29 1.58
C ALA A 159 0.70 20.47 1.17
N LYS A 160 0.61 21.63 1.85
CA LYS A 160 1.49 22.77 1.59
C LYS A 160 2.91 22.61 2.13
N LYS A 161 3.15 21.68 3.06
CA LYS A 161 4.46 21.46 3.73
C LYS A 161 5.33 20.43 3.01
N GLY A 162 4.74 19.56 2.20
CA GLY A 162 5.48 18.50 1.52
C GLY A 162 4.55 17.54 0.76
N ARG A 163 5.08 16.37 0.42
CA ARG A 163 4.32 15.28 -0.20
C ARG A 163 4.65 13.94 0.44
N GLU A 164 3.71 13.02 0.32
CA GLU A 164 3.94 11.62 0.67
C GLU A 164 4.41 10.83 -0.56
N LEU A 165 5.41 9.98 -0.35
CA LEU A 165 5.95 9.07 -1.33
C LEU A 165 5.68 7.65 -0.89
N VAL A 166 5.12 6.84 -1.79
CA VAL A 166 4.90 5.42 -1.56
C VAL A 166 5.58 4.63 -2.68
N ALA A 167 6.37 3.63 -2.29
CA ALA A 167 7.05 2.73 -3.19
C ALA A 167 6.68 1.28 -2.83
N ILE A 168 6.80 0.39 -3.82
CA ILE A 168 6.50 -1.03 -3.67
C ILE A 168 7.54 -1.87 -4.42
N ALA A 169 8.08 -2.88 -3.73
CA ALA A 169 8.75 -4.01 -4.34
C ALA A 169 7.77 -5.18 -4.33
N SER A 170 7.16 -5.45 -5.48
CA SER A 170 6.10 -6.45 -5.65
C SER A 170 6.67 -7.76 -6.18
N PHE A 171 6.28 -8.86 -5.54
CA PHE A 171 6.59 -10.24 -5.93
C PHE A 171 5.33 -10.88 -6.53
N ASP A 172 4.80 -10.29 -7.60
CA ASP A 172 3.49 -10.62 -8.19
C ASP A 172 3.55 -11.58 -9.38
N HIS A 173 4.75 -11.92 -9.85
CA HIS A 173 4.89 -12.88 -10.94
C HIS A 173 4.74 -14.33 -10.42
N PRO A 174 3.88 -15.17 -11.01
CA PRO A 174 3.53 -16.49 -10.47
C PRO A 174 4.71 -17.48 -10.41
N LYS A 175 5.75 -17.27 -11.23
CA LYS A 175 6.97 -18.10 -11.23
C LYS A 175 8.03 -17.68 -10.20
N LEU A 176 7.80 -16.61 -9.43
CA LEU A 176 8.74 -16.21 -8.39
C LEU A 176 8.69 -17.19 -7.21
N ALA A 177 9.83 -17.35 -6.54
CA ALA A 177 9.96 -18.22 -5.38
C ALA A 177 9.33 -17.65 -4.10
N LEU A 178 8.84 -16.40 -4.14
CA LEU A 178 8.07 -15.73 -3.11
C LEU A 178 6.91 -14.98 -3.76
N GLN A 179 5.84 -14.78 -3.00
CA GLN A 179 4.70 -13.93 -3.34
C GLN A 179 4.50 -12.87 -2.26
N GLY A 180 3.92 -11.74 -2.64
CA GLY A 180 3.59 -10.65 -1.73
C GLY A 180 4.32 -9.37 -2.10
N TYR A 181 4.57 -8.50 -1.13
CA TYR A 181 5.15 -7.19 -1.37
C TYR A 181 5.92 -6.64 -0.17
N ILE A 182 6.81 -5.70 -0.48
CA ILE A 182 7.42 -4.78 0.49
C ILE A 182 7.02 -3.37 0.08
N ARG A 183 6.26 -2.68 0.92
CA ARG A 183 5.77 -1.31 0.68
C ARG A 183 6.52 -0.34 1.58
N LEU A 184 7.06 0.72 0.99
CA LEU A 184 7.81 1.76 1.67
C LEU A 184 7.04 3.07 1.59
N ARG A 185 6.92 3.79 2.69
CA ARG A 185 6.24 5.09 2.77
C ARG A 185 7.13 6.10 3.47
N GLN A 186 7.27 7.29 2.90
CA GLN A 186 8.09 8.37 3.44
C GLN A 186 7.46 9.73 3.13
N LEU A 187 7.57 10.68 4.06
CA LEU A 187 7.24 12.08 3.81
C LEU A 187 8.47 12.84 3.33
N GLU A 188 8.31 13.63 2.26
CA GLU A 188 9.30 14.58 1.78
C GLU A 188 8.78 16.01 2.02
N TYR A 189 9.55 16.80 2.76
CA TYR A 189 9.25 18.19 3.06
C TYR A 189 9.79 19.12 1.95
N LYS A 190 9.20 20.31 1.81
CA LYS A 190 9.57 21.26 0.74
C LYS A 190 11.03 21.75 0.78
N ASP A 191 11.69 21.66 1.91
CA ASP A 191 13.10 22.02 2.08
C ASP A 191 14.08 20.86 1.78
N GLY A 192 13.55 19.70 1.37
CA GLY A 192 14.31 18.49 1.08
C GLY A 192 14.53 17.60 2.31
N GLY A 193 14.05 17.99 3.50
CA GLY A 193 13.99 17.10 4.64
C GLY A 193 13.09 15.90 4.37
N MET A 194 13.34 14.78 5.05
CA MET A 194 12.56 13.56 4.92
C MET A 194 12.21 13.00 6.30
N SER A 195 11.05 12.34 6.42
CA SER A 195 10.76 11.49 7.57
C SER A 195 11.55 10.18 7.51
N ASP A 196 11.46 9.38 8.57
CA ASP A 196 11.80 7.97 8.49
C ASP A 196 10.96 7.27 7.40
N THR A 197 11.49 6.17 6.89
CA THR A 197 10.81 5.30 5.92
C THR A 197 10.11 4.17 6.66
N TYR A 198 8.78 4.16 6.59
CA TYR A 198 7.93 3.11 7.15
C TYR A 198 7.81 1.98 6.13
N ILE A 199 8.14 0.76 6.54
CA ILE A 199 8.26 -0.42 5.67
C ILE A 199 7.25 -1.48 6.13
N LEU A 200 6.26 -1.77 5.29
CA LEU A 200 5.34 -2.88 5.47
C LEU A 200 5.79 -4.05 4.60
N VAL A 201 6.08 -5.19 5.23
CA VAL A 201 6.48 -6.43 4.58
C VAL A 201 5.35 -7.44 4.72
N ASP A 202 4.84 -7.97 3.61
CA ASP A 202 3.91 -9.10 3.60
C ASP A 202 4.38 -10.09 2.52
N LEU A 203 5.15 -11.10 2.95
CA LEU A 203 5.75 -12.09 2.07
C LEU A 203 5.34 -13.50 2.48
N ARG A 204 5.01 -14.31 1.47
CA ARG A 204 4.57 -15.70 1.62
C ARG A 204 5.19 -16.59 0.55
N HIS A 205 5.19 -17.90 0.82
CA HIS A 205 5.59 -18.89 -0.18
C HIS A 205 4.51 -18.99 -1.28
N PRO A 206 4.87 -19.32 -2.53
CA PRO A 206 3.93 -19.38 -3.63
C PRO A 206 2.83 -20.44 -3.43
N GLY A 207 1.58 -20.04 -3.62
CA GLY A 207 0.42 -20.93 -3.54
C GLY A 207 -0.67 -20.36 -2.64
N LYS A 208 -1.92 -20.33 -3.12
CA LYS A 208 -3.04 -19.69 -2.41
C LYS A 208 -3.29 -20.27 -1.01
N TYR A 209 -2.98 -21.55 -0.82
CA TYR A 209 -3.18 -22.27 0.44
C TYR A 209 -1.87 -22.72 1.08
N ASP A 210 -0.74 -22.18 0.62
CA ASP A 210 0.55 -22.49 1.24
C ASP A 210 0.59 -21.87 2.65
N ARG A 211 0.94 -22.70 3.63
CA ARG A 211 1.07 -22.34 5.05
C ARG A 211 2.50 -22.51 5.55
N ASN A 212 3.45 -22.73 4.65
CA ASN A 212 4.85 -22.90 4.98
C ASN A 212 5.39 -21.62 5.64
N GLN A 213 6.15 -21.81 6.70
CA GLN A 213 6.77 -20.73 7.46
C GLN A 213 8.26 -20.97 7.56
N THR A 214 9.04 -19.97 7.17
CA THR A 214 10.50 -20.03 7.21
C THR A 214 11.06 -18.79 7.87
N ARG A 215 12.18 -18.91 8.56
CA ARG A 215 12.71 -17.87 9.45
C ARG A 215 14.14 -17.49 9.08
N GLY A 216 14.56 -16.33 9.57
CA GLY A 216 15.95 -15.90 9.46
C GLY A 216 16.39 -15.56 8.03
N HIS A 217 15.48 -15.05 7.21
CA HIS A 217 15.79 -14.60 5.85
C HIS A 217 16.51 -13.25 5.91
N GLN A 218 17.72 -13.19 5.34
CA GLN A 218 18.37 -11.92 5.10
C GLN A 218 17.65 -11.18 3.97
N TRP A 219 17.76 -9.88 3.96
CA TRP A 219 17.18 -8.97 2.98
C TRP A 219 17.95 -7.66 2.95
N ALA A 220 18.11 -7.11 1.75
CA ALA A 220 18.86 -5.88 1.52
C ALA A 220 18.49 -5.22 0.19
N VAL A 221 18.74 -3.91 0.09
CA VAL A 221 18.64 -3.13 -1.15
C VAL A 221 19.94 -3.24 -1.95
N TYR A 222 19.82 -3.39 -3.26
CA TYR A 222 20.92 -3.55 -4.21
C TYR A 222 20.91 -2.46 -5.28
N VAL A 223 22.06 -2.15 -5.88
CA VAL A 223 22.26 -0.98 -6.73
C VAL A 223 21.34 -0.98 -7.96
N ASN A 224 21.27 -2.10 -8.67
CA ASN A 224 20.61 -2.21 -9.98
C ASN A 224 19.21 -2.81 -9.88
N GLN A 225 18.42 -2.60 -10.93
CA GLN A 225 17.17 -3.32 -11.13
C GLN A 225 17.42 -4.75 -11.59
N VAL A 226 16.50 -5.64 -11.25
CA VAL A 226 16.44 -7.03 -11.73
C VAL A 226 15.43 -7.17 -12.86
N ALA A 227 15.58 -8.21 -13.67
CA ALA A 227 14.71 -8.48 -14.81
C ALA A 227 14.38 -9.98 -14.85
N HIS A 228 14.67 -10.65 -15.98
CA HIS A 228 14.39 -12.08 -16.15
C HIS A 228 15.16 -12.97 -15.17
N ASP A 229 16.31 -12.51 -14.66
CA ASP A 229 17.11 -13.21 -13.65
C ASP A 229 16.40 -13.39 -12.30
N ALA A 230 15.33 -12.63 -12.03
CA ALA A 230 14.46 -12.84 -10.88
C ALA A 230 13.67 -14.17 -10.97
N LEU A 231 13.46 -14.69 -12.18
CA LEU A 231 12.69 -15.91 -12.45
C LEU A 231 13.57 -17.18 -12.55
N GLU A 232 14.88 -17.02 -12.37
CA GLU A 232 15.85 -18.11 -12.45
C GLU A 232 15.59 -19.16 -11.34
N GLN A 233 15.75 -20.45 -11.66
CA GLN A 233 15.47 -21.53 -10.72
C GLN A 233 16.66 -21.79 -9.78
N ASP A 234 17.88 -21.65 -10.29
CA ASP A 234 19.09 -21.75 -9.48
C ASP A 234 19.25 -20.52 -8.56
N GLU A 235 19.23 -20.73 -7.24
CA GLU A 235 19.36 -19.65 -6.24
C GLU A 235 20.75 -18.98 -6.25
N ARG A 236 21.76 -19.61 -6.85
CA ARG A 236 23.10 -19.01 -7.02
C ARG A 236 23.10 -17.99 -8.17
N SER A 237 22.36 -18.30 -9.23
CA SER A 237 22.28 -17.52 -10.47
C SER A 237 21.15 -16.49 -10.46
N ARG A 238 20.13 -16.70 -9.62
CA ARG A 238 19.01 -15.76 -9.44
C ARG A 238 19.48 -14.40 -8.94
N CYS A 239 18.85 -13.32 -9.40
CA CYS A 239 19.05 -11.94 -8.93
C CYS A 239 20.49 -11.40 -9.07
N ILE A 240 21.33 -11.96 -9.94
CA ILE A 240 22.70 -11.50 -10.16
C ILE A 240 22.74 -10.08 -10.73
N ALA A 241 21.76 -9.71 -11.58
CA ALA A 241 21.74 -8.40 -12.26
C ALA A 241 21.69 -7.22 -11.26
N ALA A 242 21.19 -7.46 -10.05
CA ALA A 242 21.10 -6.49 -8.97
C ALA A 242 22.47 -5.89 -8.57
N GLY A 243 23.57 -6.61 -8.82
CA GLY A 243 24.93 -6.15 -8.55
C GLY A 243 25.29 -6.16 -7.07
N PHE A 244 25.77 -5.02 -6.55
CA PHE A 244 26.26 -4.88 -5.18
C PHE A 244 25.19 -4.34 -4.24
N ARG A 245 25.35 -4.58 -2.93
CA ARG A 245 24.48 -4.00 -1.91
C ARG A 245 24.62 -2.47 -1.93
N TRP A 246 23.51 -1.78 -1.74
CA TRP A 246 23.46 -0.32 -1.78
C TRP A 246 24.26 0.28 -0.62
N ASN A 247 25.41 0.88 -0.91
CA ASN A 247 26.33 1.43 0.11
C ASN A 247 26.92 2.78 -0.33
N PRO A 248 26.11 3.85 -0.44
CA PRO A 248 26.57 5.15 -0.91
C PRO A 248 27.54 5.85 0.05
N TYR A 249 27.52 5.47 1.34
CA TYR A 249 28.43 6.01 2.36
C TYR A 249 29.73 5.21 2.51
N LEU A 250 29.93 4.18 1.68
CA LEU A 250 31.13 3.34 1.69
C LEU A 250 31.43 2.75 3.08
N ALA A 251 30.38 2.36 3.81
CA ALA A 251 30.53 1.66 5.09
C ALA A 251 31.41 0.41 4.91
N GLN A 252 32.34 0.18 5.82
CA GLN A 252 33.40 -0.82 5.68
C GLN A 252 32.91 -2.23 6.02
N SER A 253 32.09 -2.82 5.14
CA SER A 253 31.48 -4.14 5.32
C SER A 253 32.42 -5.34 5.22
N LYS A 254 33.65 -5.12 4.73
CA LYS A 254 34.67 -6.17 4.58
C LYS A 254 35.54 -6.38 5.81
N MET A 255 35.38 -5.55 6.84
CA MET A 255 36.14 -5.68 8.08
C MET A 255 35.38 -6.56 9.08
N ASP A 256 36.11 -7.35 9.87
CA ASP A 256 35.53 -8.19 10.92
C ASP A 256 34.72 -7.40 11.96
N SER A 257 35.02 -6.10 12.10
CA SER A 257 34.27 -5.19 12.96
C SER A 257 32.85 -4.92 12.47
N TYR A 258 32.55 -5.08 11.17
CA TYR A 258 31.23 -4.77 10.63
C TYR A 258 30.12 -5.56 11.35
N ASN A 259 30.31 -6.86 11.56
CA ASN A 259 29.31 -7.70 12.25
C ASN A 259 29.15 -7.35 13.74
N LYS A 260 30.10 -6.62 14.32
CA LYS A 260 30.03 -6.14 15.72
C LYS A 260 29.42 -4.75 15.81
N GLU A 261 29.66 -3.91 14.81
CA GLU A 261 29.26 -2.50 14.78
C GLU A 261 27.91 -2.27 14.09
N CYS A 262 27.60 -3.00 13.02
CA CYS A 262 26.31 -2.96 12.36
C CYS A 262 25.30 -3.79 13.17
N SER A 263 24.36 -3.10 13.80
CA SER A 263 23.30 -3.73 14.58
C SER A 263 22.05 -2.86 14.62
N PRO A 264 20.90 -3.39 15.07
CA PRO A 264 19.71 -2.58 15.27
C PRO A 264 19.85 -1.46 16.31
N LYS A 265 20.89 -1.50 17.16
CA LYS A 265 21.22 -0.43 18.11
C LYS A 265 22.10 0.66 17.49
N SER A 266 22.75 0.35 16.38
CA SER A 266 23.71 1.20 15.69
C SER A 266 23.50 1.13 14.17
N PRO A 267 22.27 1.40 13.66
CA PRO A 267 21.92 1.15 12.27
C PRO A 267 22.71 2.01 11.28
N LEU A 268 23.22 3.17 11.71
CA LEU A 268 24.04 4.05 10.88
C LEU A 268 25.47 3.51 10.63
N ARG A 269 25.89 2.44 11.32
CA ARG A 269 27.15 1.72 11.05
C ARG A 269 26.99 0.69 9.93
N CYS A 270 25.77 0.31 9.61
CA CYS A 270 25.48 -0.63 8.54
C CYS A 270 25.61 0.02 7.16
N GLU A 271 25.84 -0.78 6.13
CA GLU A 271 25.59 -0.32 4.75
C GLU A 271 24.13 0.16 4.65
N MET A 272 23.87 1.26 3.93
CA MET A 272 22.53 1.85 3.85
C MET A 272 21.47 0.82 3.38
N GLY A 273 21.84 -0.06 2.46
CA GLY A 273 20.98 -1.12 1.95
C GLY A 273 20.89 -2.37 2.83
N ASP A 274 21.67 -2.50 3.91
CA ASP A 274 21.65 -3.68 4.79
C ASP A 274 20.48 -3.62 5.78
N LEU A 275 19.29 -3.94 5.30
CA LEU A 275 18.07 -3.97 6.11
C LEU A 275 18.10 -5.07 7.17
N SER A 276 18.84 -6.16 6.93
CA SER A 276 18.96 -7.26 7.92
C SER A 276 19.73 -6.84 9.15
N GLY A 277 20.86 -6.15 8.95
CA GLY A 277 21.66 -5.62 10.04
C GLY A 277 20.94 -4.51 10.81
N LYS A 278 20.23 -3.63 10.10
CA LYS A 278 19.51 -2.49 10.70
C LYS A 278 18.20 -2.88 11.41
N LEU A 279 17.40 -3.74 10.78
CA LEU A 279 15.99 -3.97 11.15
C LEU A 279 15.74 -5.40 11.64
N GLY A 280 16.71 -6.30 11.48
CA GLY A 280 16.56 -7.73 11.73
C GLY A 280 16.19 -8.52 10.48
N ARG A 281 16.21 -9.85 10.61
CA ARG A 281 15.92 -10.79 9.53
C ARG A 281 14.40 -11.03 9.40
N LEU A 282 13.95 -11.33 8.19
CA LEU A 282 12.54 -11.59 7.91
C LEU A 282 12.15 -13.03 8.29
N ASN A 283 10.90 -13.17 8.71
CA ASN A 283 10.17 -14.42 8.75
C ASN A 283 9.12 -14.39 7.64
N ILE A 284 9.09 -15.43 6.81
CA ILE A 284 8.22 -15.52 5.63
C ILE A 284 7.09 -16.49 5.94
N GLY A 285 5.87 -16.14 5.54
CA GLY A 285 4.66 -16.93 5.78
C GLY A 285 4.08 -16.79 7.19
N THR A 286 4.68 -15.95 8.05
CA THR A 286 4.17 -15.65 9.41
C THR A 286 3.15 -14.52 9.45
N GLY A 287 2.80 -13.96 8.29
CA GLY A 287 1.96 -12.77 8.16
C GLY A 287 2.76 -11.47 8.01
N PRO A 288 2.07 -10.33 7.90
CA PRO A 288 2.72 -9.04 7.69
C PRO A 288 3.58 -8.61 8.89
N ALA A 289 4.58 -7.75 8.64
CA ALA A 289 5.42 -7.12 9.64
C ALA A 289 5.76 -5.67 9.24
N ILE A 290 5.96 -4.81 10.24
CA ILE A 290 6.30 -3.40 10.06
C ILE A 290 7.70 -3.14 10.58
N TYR A 291 8.45 -2.34 9.84
CA TYR A 291 9.76 -1.82 10.23
C TYR A 291 9.83 -0.33 9.92
N THR A 292 10.74 0.38 10.59
CA THR A 292 11.00 1.80 10.36
C THR A 292 12.50 2.01 10.26
N ASP A 293 12.94 2.70 9.20
CA ASP A 293 14.34 2.99 8.95
C ASP A 293 14.56 4.48 8.75
N SER A 294 15.46 5.07 9.53
CA SER A 294 15.77 6.50 9.49
C SER A 294 16.74 6.90 8.38
N ASN A 295 17.31 5.92 7.67
CA ASN A 295 18.35 6.14 6.65
C ASN A 295 18.08 5.27 5.41
N LEU A 296 16.85 5.33 4.89
CA LEU A 296 16.42 4.64 3.68
C LEU A 296 15.59 5.56 2.77
N PRO A 297 16.18 6.62 2.21
CA PRO A 297 15.44 7.65 1.49
C PRO A 297 14.79 7.14 0.19
N LEU A 298 13.60 7.64 -0.13
CA LEU A 298 12.88 7.37 -1.39
C LEU A 298 13.13 8.46 -2.46
N VAL A 299 13.82 9.54 -2.11
CA VAL A 299 14.17 10.66 -3.01
C VAL A 299 15.61 11.10 -2.82
N GLY A 300 16.09 11.93 -3.75
CA GLY A 300 17.46 12.44 -3.75
C GLY A 300 18.49 11.42 -4.25
N ASN A 301 19.76 11.82 -4.19
CA ASN A 301 20.87 11.08 -4.80
C ASN A 301 21.07 9.69 -4.20
N PHE A 302 20.67 9.49 -2.95
CA PHE A 302 20.77 8.21 -2.28
C PHE A 302 19.49 7.40 -2.26
N SER A 303 18.50 7.82 -3.05
CA SER A 303 17.21 7.15 -3.15
C SER A 303 17.34 5.65 -3.42
N VAL A 304 16.52 4.86 -2.73
CA VAL A 304 16.32 3.44 -3.02
C VAL A 304 15.22 3.19 -4.06
N LEU A 305 14.49 4.24 -4.46
CA LEU A 305 13.54 4.13 -5.56
C LEU A 305 14.29 3.85 -6.87
N GLY A 306 13.78 2.92 -7.68
CA GLY A 306 14.44 2.50 -8.93
C GLY A 306 15.58 1.49 -8.73
N ARG A 307 15.78 0.99 -7.51
CA ARG A 307 16.70 -0.09 -7.16
C ARG A 307 15.97 -1.43 -7.00
N SER A 308 16.65 -2.46 -6.51
CA SER A 308 16.02 -3.75 -6.18
C SER A 308 16.21 -4.14 -4.72
N ILE A 309 15.29 -4.96 -4.21
CA ILE A 309 15.42 -5.67 -2.94
C ILE A 309 15.67 -7.14 -3.24
N ILE A 310 16.62 -7.74 -2.55
CA ILE A 310 16.85 -9.19 -2.56
C ILE A 310 16.47 -9.74 -1.19
N VAL A 311 15.71 -10.82 -1.18
CA VAL A 311 15.44 -11.67 -0.02
C VAL A 311 16.23 -12.96 -0.20
N PHE A 312 17.00 -13.33 0.81
CA PHE A 312 17.85 -14.51 0.83
C PHE A 312 17.11 -15.74 1.36
N ALA A 313 17.69 -16.92 1.16
CA ALA A 313 17.17 -18.16 1.70
C ALA A 313 17.20 -18.14 3.25
N LYS A 314 16.45 -19.07 3.84
CA LYS A 314 16.23 -19.17 5.29
C LYS A 314 17.54 -19.39 6.06
N ASP A 315 17.44 -19.28 7.39
CA ASP A 315 18.50 -19.65 8.32
C ASP A 315 19.82 -18.89 8.12
N GLY A 316 19.76 -17.64 7.62
CA GLY A 316 20.95 -16.82 7.38
C GLY A 316 21.77 -17.23 6.16
N SER A 317 21.20 -17.99 5.24
CA SER A 317 21.86 -18.35 3.98
C SER A 317 22.21 -17.13 3.14
N ASN A 318 23.25 -17.26 2.29
CA ASN A 318 23.67 -16.27 1.31
C ASN A 318 23.12 -16.56 -0.10
N LEU A 319 22.30 -17.59 -0.26
CA LEU A 319 21.61 -17.89 -1.52
C LEU A 319 20.42 -16.96 -1.73
N ARG A 320 20.20 -16.49 -2.96
CA ARG A 320 19.20 -15.47 -3.27
C ARG A 320 17.85 -16.15 -3.53
N LYS A 321 16.91 -15.99 -2.59
CA LYS A 321 15.60 -16.62 -2.67
C LYS A 321 14.69 -15.91 -3.68
N ALA A 322 14.60 -14.59 -3.62
CA ALA A 322 13.82 -13.82 -4.58
C ALA A 322 14.30 -12.36 -4.62
N CYS A 323 13.92 -11.64 -5.66
CA CYS A 323 14.15 -10.21 -5.78
C CYS A 323 13.01 -9.50 -6.49
N ALA A 324 12.88 -8.21 -6.21
CA ALA A 324 11.91 -7.33 -6.84
C ALA A 324 12.45 -5.91 -6.94
N ASN A 325 12.00 -5.17 -7.96
CA ASN A 325 12.35 -3.77 -8.14
C ASN A 325 11.49 -2.86 -7.26
N ILE A 326 12.10 -1.89 -6.61
CA ILE A 326 11.41 -0.84 -5.85
C ILE A 326 10.91 0.20 -6.86
N LYS A 327 9.60 0.23 -7.08
CA LYS A 327 8.94 1.16 -8.01
C LYS A 327 7.95 2.04 -7.25
N LEU A 328 7.52 3.14 -7.86
CA LEU A 328 6.44 3.95 -7.30
C LEU A 328 5.16 3.12 -7.15
N ASP A 329 4.54 3.23 -5.98
CA ASP A 329 3.26 2.60 -5.69
C ASP A 329 2.13 3.59 -5.98
N ILE A 330 1.64 3.55 -7.22
CA ILE A 330 0.52 4.40 -7.63
C ILE A 330 -0.75 3.82 -7.03
N HIS A 331 -1.47 4.61 -6.22
CA HIS A 331 -2.75 4.22 -5.65
C HIS A 331 -3.91 4.95 -6.34
N LEU A 332 -4.77 4.19 -7.02
CA LEU A 332 -6.00 4.70 -7.63
C LEU A 332 -7.22 4.03 -7.00
N VAL A 333 -8.34 4.75 -6.97
CA VAL A 333 -9.61 4.28 -6.42
C VAL A 333 -10.68 4.35 -7.51
N ARG A 334 -11.54 3.33 -7.59
CA ARG A 334 -12.72 3.31 -8.47
C ARG A 334 -13.92 2.74 -7.74
N HIS A 335 -15.03 3.46 -7.77
CA HIS A 335 -16.32 2.93 -7.33
C HIS A 335 -16.97 2.18 -8.49
N VAL A 336 -17.48 0.98 -8.22
CA VAL A 336 -18.11 0.14 -9.24
C VAL A 336 -19.42 -0.43 -8.74
N SER A 337 -20.38 -0.52 -9.66
CA SER A 337 -21.70 -1.09 -9.41
C SER A 337 -21.92 -2.23 -10.40
N VAL A 338 -22.15 -3.43 -9.89
CA VAL A 338 -22.20 -4.67 -10.68
C VAL A 338 -23.50 -5.40 -10.39
N ARG A 339 -24.13 -5.92 -11.45
CA ARG A 339 -25.36 -6.70 -11.33
C ARG A 339 -25.08 -8.06 -10.68
N LYS A 340 -25.87 -8.41 -9.67
CA LYS A 340 -25.83 -9.73 -9.01
C LYS A 340 -26.58 -10.75 -9.86
N PHE A 341 -26.15 -12.00 -9.77
CA PHE A 341 -26.83 -13.18 -10.32
C PHE A 341 -26.81 -14.29 -9.25
N PRO A 342 -27.59 -15.38 -9.40
CA PRO A 342 -27.60 -16.46 -8.43
C PRO A 342 -26.18 -17.00 -8.17
N GLY A 343 -25.74 -16.98 -6.90
CA GLY A 343 -24.38 -17.38 -6.52
C GLY A 343 -23.30 -16.28 -6.62
N PHE A 344 -23.69 -15.04 -6.93
CA PHE A 344 -22.76 -13.90 -6.89
C PHE A 344 -22.22 -13.66 -5.48
N SER A 345 -20.91 -13.49 -5.37
CA SER A 345 -20.25 -12.89 -4.19
C SER A 345 -19.18 -11.92 -4.65
N SER A 346 -18.97 -10.85 -3.88
CA SER A 346 -17.94 -9.85 -4.16
C SER A 346 -16.53 -10.45 -4.14
N GLY A 347 -16.29 -11.45 -3.29
CA GLY A 347 -15.04 -12.22 -3.29
C GLY A 347 -14.80 -12.97 -4.61
N ALA A 348 -15.78 -13.74 -5.09
CA ALA A 348 -15.66 -14.46 -6.36
C ALA A 348 -15.52 -13.51 -7.57
N PHE A 349 -16.26 -12.39 -7.54
CA PHE A 349 -16.13 -11.32 -8.52
C PHE A 349 -14.70 -10.77 -8.57
N MET A 350 -14.13 -10.40 -7.42
CA MET A 350 -12.78 -9.85 -7.36
C MET A 350 -11.71 -10.86 -7.77
N ASP A 351 -11.82 -12.13 -7.37
CA ASP A 351 -10.89 -13.19 -7.78
C ASP A 351 -10.92 -13.42 -9.31
N HIS A 352 -12.11 -13.40 -9.92
CA HIS A 352 -12.23 -13.52 -11.36
C HIS A 352 -11.66 -12.28 -12.09
N MET A 353 -11.94 -11.08 -11.60
CA MET A 353 -11.40 -9.84 -12.18
C MET A 353 -9.88 -9.77 -12.11
N ARG A 354 -9.28 -10.17 -10.97
CA ARG A 354 -7.82 -10.28 -10.80
C ARG A 354 -7.19 -11.24 -11.80
N THR A 355 -7.82 -12.40 -11.99
CA THR A 355 -7.38 -13.41 -12.96
C THR A 355 -7.37 -12.83 -14.38
N MET A 356 -8.44 -12.12 -14.78
CA MET A 356 -8.51 -11.45 -16.08
C MET A 356 -7.46 -10.35 -16.24
N LEU A 357 -7.15 -9.61 -15.17
CA LEU A 357 -6.14 -8.56 -15.16
C LEU A 357 -4.69 -9.05 -15.06
N ASN A 358 -4.49 -10.35 -14.79
CA ASN A 358 -3.20 -10.91 -14.37
C ASN A 358 -2.61 -10.10 -13.20
N ALA A 359 -3.40 -9.93 -12.16
CA ALA A 359 -3.06 -9.15 -10.98
C ALA A 359 -3.28 -9.96 -9.69
N THR A 360 -2.51 -9.63 -8.66
CA THR A 360 -2.62 -10.22 -7.34
C THR A 360 -3.59 -9.44 -6.45
N ASP A 361 -3.95 -10.02 -5.31
CA ASP A 361 -4.86 -9.47 -4.30
C ASP A 361 -4.37 -8.16 -3.69
N TRP A 362 -3.06 -7.98 -3.51
CA TRP A 362 -2.46 -6.73 -3.01
C TRP A 362 -2.33 -5.62 -4.07
N LEU A 363 -2.50 -5.94 -5.36
CA LEU A 363 -2.44 -4.96 -6.46
C LEU A 363 -3.82 -4.50 -6.93
N VAL A 364 -4.84 -5.33 -6.76
CA VAL A 364 -6.24 -4.99 -7.04
C VAL A 364 -7.08 -5.49 -5.87
N MET A 365 -7.55 -4.57 -5.03
CA MET A 365 -8.17 -4.87 -3.75
C MET A 365 -9.56 -4.25 -3.66
N ALA A 366 -10.55 -4.96 -3.12
CA ALA A 366 -11.84 -4.36 -2.79
C ALA A 366 -11.84 -3.90 -1.32
N ASP A 367 -12.38 -2.71 -1.06
CA ASP A 367 -12.71 -2.26 0.30
C ASP A 367 -14.02 -2.93 0.70
N SER A 368 -13.91 -4.01 1.48
CA SER A 368 -15.06 -4.79 1.96
C SER A 368 -16.04 -3.96 2.80
N GLN A 369 -15.56 -2.87 3.42
CA GLN A 369 -16.37 -1.99 4.27
C GLN A 369 -17.17 -0.98 3.45
N SER A 370 -16.86 -0.84 2.17
CA SER A 370 -17.59 0.02 1.23
C SER A 370 -18.70 -0.72 0.47
N GLU A 371 -18.84 -2.03 0.69
CA GLU A 371 -19.81 -2.86 0.00
C GLU A 371 -21.25 -2.53 0.44
N GLN A 372 -22.13 -2.26 -0.52
CA GLN A 372 -23.53 -1.92 -0.29
C GLN A 372 -24.42 -2.56 -1.35
N ASP A 373 -25.52 -3.16 -0.92
CA ASP A 373 -26.57 -3.63 -1.82
C ASP A 373 -27.45 -2.46 -2.26
N ILE A 374 -27.69 -2.36 -3.57
CA ILE A 374 -28.50 -1.30 -4.20
C ILE A 374 -29.57 -1.95 -5.11
N LEU A 375 -30.56 -1.15 -5.51
CA LEU A 375 -31.70 -1.61 -6.33
C LEU A 375 -32.33 -2.88 -5.76
N GLU A 376 -32.75 -2.82 -4.48
CA GLU A 376 -33.39 -3.94 -3.77
C GLU A 376 -32.54 -5.23 -3.78
N GLY A 377 -31.21 -5.09 -3.76
CA GLY A 377 -30.28 -6.21 -3.75
C GLY A 377 -30.03 -6.86 -5.12
N GLN A 378 -30.52 -6.28 -6.21
CA GLN A 378 -30.21 -6.76 -7.57
C GLN A 378 -28.77 -6.41 -7.99
N CYS A 379 -28.17 -5.40 -7.35
CA CYS A 379 -26.82 -4.95 -7.62
C CYS A 379 -26.04 -4.75 -6.33
N THR A 380 -24.72 -4.85 -6.44
CA THR A 380 -23.80 -4.45 -5.37
C THR A 380 -22.93 -3.29 -5.85
N GLN A 381 -22.66 -2.37 -4.94
CA GLN A 381 -21.70 -1.30 -5.12
C GLN A 381 -20.51 -1.54 -4.18
N LEU A 382 -19.29 -1.37 -4.69
CA LEU A 382 -18.07 -1.48 -3.90
C LEU A 382 -16.97 -0.54 -4.41
N THR A 383 -16.02 -0.24 -3.55
CA THR A 383 -14.82 0.53 -3.87
C THR A 383 -13.66 -0.41 -4.15
N VAL A 384 -13.00 -0.22 -5.28
CA VAL A 384 -11.83 -1.00 -5.71
C VAL A 384 -10.60 -0.11 -5.75
N HIS A 385 -9.53 -0.58 -5.11
CA HIS A 385 -8.22 0.04 -5.02
C HIS A 385 -7.26 -0.65 -5.98
N PHE A 386 -6.50 0.13 -6.73
CA PHE A 386 -5.47 -0.32 -7.66
C PHE A 386 -4.13 0.22 -7.20
N PHE A 387 -3.15 -0.68 -7.06
CA PHE A 387 -1.81 -0.38 -6.56
C PHE A 387 -0.72 -0.76 -7.58
N GLY A 388 0.47 -0.22 -7.35
CA GLY A 388 1.68 -0.52 -8.06
C GLY A 388 1.88 0.26 -9.37
N PRO A 389 2.99 0.00 -10.07
CA PRO A 389 3.39 0.79 -11.24
C PRO A 389 2.42 0.68 -12.42
N GLU A 390 1.58 -0.37 -12.47
CA GLU A 390 0.59 -0.58 -13.53
C GLU A 390 -0.85 -0.25 -13.11
N ALA A 391 -1.05 0.48 -12.00
CA ALA A 391 -2.38 0.78 -11.47
C ALA A 391 -3.32 1.43 -12.51
N HIS A 392 -2.82 2.37 -13.32
CA HIS A 392 -3.61 3.01 -14.39
C HIS A 392 -4.12 2.00 -15.42
N ARG A 393 -3.22 1.14 -15.93
CA ARG A 393 -3.59 0.09 -16.90
C ARG A 393 -4.66 -0.82 -16.32
N ARG A 394 -4.44 -1.32 -15.10
CA ARG A 394 -5.37 -2.24 -14.41
C ARG A 394 -6.72 -1.58 -14.16
N GLN A 395 -6.76 -0.31 -13.74
CA GLN A 395 -8.01 0.41 -13.50
C GLN A 395 -8.82 0.59 -14.79
N ILE A 396 -8.17 0.96 -15.90
CA ILE A 396 -8.82 1.12 -17.20
C ILE A 396 -9.38 -0.22 -17.70
N GLU A 397 -8.54 -1.27 -17.68
CA GLU A 397 -8.97 -2.60 -18.09
C GLU A 397 -10.09 -3.16 -17.20
N PHE A 398 -10.05 -2.94 -15.89
CA PHE A 398 -11.13 -3.31 -14.98
C PHE A 398 -12.44 -2.62 -15.35
N GLY A 399 -12.38 -1.31 -15.63
CA GLY A 399 -13.52 -0.54 -16.09
C GLY A 399 -14.10 -1.09 -17.38
N ASN A 400 -13.26 -1.34 -18.39
CA ASN A 400 -13.67 -1.87 -19.69
C ASN A 400 -14.26 -3.28 -19.61
N LEU A 401 -13.72 -4.15 -18.74
CA LEU A 401 -14.32 -5.45 -18.48
C LEU A 401 -15.77 -5.29 -17.99
N ILE A 402 -16.03 -4.38 -17.06
CA ILE A 402 -17.39 -4.15 -16.56
C ILE A 402 -18.28 -3.49 -17.61
N THR A 403 -17.83 -2.41 -18.26
CA THR A 403 -18.68 -1.59 -19.13
C THR A 403 -18.86 -2.18 -20.52
N LEU A 404 -17.79 -2.72 -21.10
CA LEU A 404 -17.76 -3.26 -22.47
C LEU A 404 -17.86 -4.79 -22.50
N GLY A 405 -17.79 -5.46 -21.34
CA GLY A 405 -17.74 -6.92 -21.25
C GLY A 405 -16.43 -7.53 -21.76
N SER A 406 -15.45 -6.73 -22.19
CA SER A 406 -14.21 -7.23 -22.77
C SER A 406 -13.05 -6.24 -22.79
N VAL A 407 -11.83 -6.78 -22.89
CA VAL A 407 -10.57 -6.04 -23.06
C VAL A 407 -9.72 -6.74 -24.11
N ARG A 408 -9.08 -5.96 -24.99
CA ARG A 408 -8.05 -6.46 -25.92
C ARG A 408 -6.68 -6.24 -25.28
N ARG A 409 -5.91 -7.31 -25.11
CA ARG A 409 -4.55 -7.27 -24.55
C ARG A 409 -3.55 -7.83 -25.55
N GLN A 410 -2.45 -7.12 -25.76
CA GLN A 410 -1.34 -7.62 -26.54
C GLN A 410 -0.56 -8.64 -25.71
N THR A 411 -0.38 -9.84 -26.25
CA THR A 411 0.45 -10.91 -25.69
C THR A 411 1.60 -11.20 -26.65
N PRO A 412 2.66 -11.92 -26.21
CA PRO A 412 3.75 -12.34 -27.11
C PRO A 412 3.25 -13.12 -28.34
N THR A 413 2.09 -13.78 -28.23
CA THR A 413 1.45 -14.57 -29.28
C THR A 413 0.43 -13.78 -30.12
N GLY A 414 0.32 -12.46 -29.94
CA GLY A 414 -0.62 -11.60 -30.68
C GLY A 414 -1.69 -10.94 -29.81
N LEU A 415 -2.78 -10.49 -30.42
CA LEU A 415 -3.84 -9.79 -29.70
C LEU A 415 -4.86 -10.77 -29.11
N LYS A 416 -4.99 -10.79 -27.78
CA LYS A 416 -5.93 -11.65 -27.05
C LYS A 416 -7.15 -10.84 -26.60
N LEU A 417 -8.35 -11.31 -26.96
CA LEU A 417 -9.61 -10.76 -26.44
C LEU A 417 -9.98 -11.49 -25.14
N ILE A 418 -10.04 -10.75 -24.04
CA ILE A 418 -10.46 -11.22 -22.72
C ILE A 418 -11.91 -10.77 -22.53
N ARG A 419 -12.80 -11.67 -22.15
CA ARG A 419 -14.23 -11.38 -21.96
C ARG A 419 -14.66 -11.69 -20.53
N THR A 420 -15.66 -10.98 -20.06
CA THR A 420 -16.34 -11.25 -18.79
C THR A 420 -17.84 -11.37 -19.00
N PHE A 421 -18.49 -12.09 -18.08
CA PHE A 421 -19.95 -12.18 -18.02
C PHE A 421 -20.57 -11.16 -17.04
N TYR A 422 -19.75 -10.46 -16.24
CA TYR A 422 -20.25 -9.41 -15.35
C TYR A 422 -20.80 -8.24 -16.17
N LYS A 423 -21.92 -7.68 -15.71
CA LYS A 423 -22.60 -6.56 -16.34
C LYS A 423 -22.61 -5.36 -15.41
N PRO A 424 -22.53 -4.14 -15.95
CA PRO A 424 -22.68 -2.95 -15.13
C PRO A 424 -24.11 -2.94 -14.58
N CYS A 425 -24.26 -2.40 -13.38
CA CYS A 425 -25.59 -2.05 -12.90
C CYS A 425 -26.05 -0.79 -13.65
N LYS A 426 -27.14 -0.88 -14.41
CA LYS A 426 -27.81 0.25 -15.06
C LYS A 426 -29.15 0.47 -14.37
N THR A 427 -29.57 1.72 -14.22
CA THR A 427 -30.96 2.03 -13.84
C THR A 427 -31.92 1.60 -14.95
N LEU A 428 -33.20 1.37 -14.63
CA LEU A 428 -34.23 1.05 -15.62
C LEU A 428 -34.26 2.09 -16.75
N ASP A 429 -34.08 3.37 -16.43
CA ASP A 429 -34.03 4.48 -17.39
C ASP A 429 -32.81 4.41 -18.32
N GLU A 430 -31.64 3.99 -17.81
CA GLU A 430 -30.43 3.77 -18.62
C GLU A 430 -30.53 2.52 -19.52
N GLU A 431 -31.24 1.48 -19.09
CA GLU A 431 -31.54 0.31 -19.95
C GLU A 431 -32.56 0.68 -21.05
N LEU A 432 -33.57 1.50 -20.74
CA LEU A 432 -34.55 2.01 -21.71
C LEU A 432 -33.91 2.97 -22.74
N ASN A 433 -32.98 3.84 -22.31
CA ASN A 433 -32.23 4.71 -23.21
C ASN A 433 -31.26 3.94 -24.13
N ASP A 434 -30.64 2.86 -23.66
CA ASP A 434 -29.77 2.01 -24.50
C ASP A 434 -30.59 1.16 -25.49
N ARG A 435 -31.81 0.76 -25.12
CA ARG A 435 -32.75 0.09 -26.05
C ARG A 435 -33.29 1.05 -27.11
N THR A 436 -33.66 2.27 -26.75
CA THR A 436 -34.09 3.29 -27.73
C THR A 436 -32.95 3.73 -28.64
N ALA A 437 -31.71 3.84 -28.13
CA ALA A 437 -30.53 4.08 -28.95
C ALA A 437 -30.22 2.94 -29.94
N ARG A 438 -30.50 1.67 -29.57
CA ARG A 438 -30.37 0.51 -30.49
C ARG A 438 -31.52 0.41 -31.50
N VAL A 439 -32.74 0.83 -31.15
CA VAL A 439 -33.88 0.89 -32.09
C VAL A 439 -33.73 2.04 -33.09
N ALA A 440 -33.02 3.12 -32.73
CA ALA A 440 -32.70 4.23 -33.62
C ALA A 440 -31.65 3.89 -34.71
N VAL A 441 -31.09 2.67 -34.71
CA VAL A 441 -30.20 2.15 -35.76
C VAL A 441 -30.88 1.01 -36.51
N LEU A 442 -32.06 1.29 -37.08
CA LEU A 442 -32.55 0.57 -38.25
C LEU A 442 -32.07 1.33 -39.49
N PRO A 443 -31.59 0.64 -40.55
CA PRO A 443 -31.06 1.31 -41.72
C PRO A 443 -32.18 2.07 -42.42
N LEU A 444 -31.82 3.19 -43.05
CA LEU A 444 -32.74 4.13 -43.68
C LEU A 444 -33.41 3.71 -45.02
N PRO A 445 -33.35 2.48 -45.60
CA PRO A 445 -33.94 2.27 -46.93
C PRO A 445 -35.36 1.66 -46.91
N LEU A 446 -36.15 1.81 -45.83
CA LEU A 446 -37.58 1.39 -45.84
C LEU A 446 -38.60 2.52 -45.65
N LEU A 447 -38.19 3.70 -45.17
CA LEU A 447 -39.10 4.85 -45.04
C LEU A 447 -39.29 5.66 -46.33
N LEU A 448 -38.39 5.50 -47.33
CA LEU A 448 -38.53 6.18 -48.63
C LEU A 448 -39.45 5.46 -49.63
N LEU A 449 -39.73 4.16 -49.46
CA LEU A 449 -40.60 3.42 -50.37
C LEU A 449 -42.09 3.66 -50.13
N LEU A 450 -42.49 4.11 -48.95
CA LEU A 450 -43.91 4.41 -48.66
C LEU A 450 -44.33 5.82 -49.13
N HIS A 451 -43.39 6.74 -49.32
CA HIS A 451 -43.67 8.11 -49.81
C HIS A 451 -43.60 8.26 -51.34
N LEU A 452 -43.03 7.30 -52.07
CA LEU A 452 -42.98 7.32 -53.53
C LEU A 452 -44.19 6.66 -54.22
N LEU A 453 -45.04 5.93 -53.50
CA LEU A 453 -46.25 5.30 -54.07
C LEU A 453 -47.52 6.17 -53.96
N LEU A 454 -47.46 7.35 -53.33
CA LEU A 454 -48.64 8.20 -53.07
C LEU A 454 -48.67 9.52 -53.85
N ARG A 455 -47.75 9.75 -54.80
CA ARG A 455 -47.77 10.96 -55.65
C ARG A 455 -47.39 10.66 -57.10
N ALA A 456 -48.34 10.14 -57.86
CA ALA A 456 -48.34 10.25 -59.32
C ALA A 456 -49.47 11.22 -59.73
N PRO A 457 -49.16 12.39 -60.35
CA PRO A 457 -50.16 13.29 -60.88
C PRO A 457 -50.65 12.86 -62.26
N TRP A 458 -51.94 13.05 -62.46
CA TRP A 458 -52.70 12.88 -63.70
C TRP A 458 -52.18 13.81 -64.81
N LEU A 459 -52.11 13.28 -66.04
CA LEU A 459 -51.98 14.06 -67.28
C LEU A 459 -53.35 14.03 -67.99
N GLN A 460 -54.00 15.20 -68.07
CA GLN A 460 -55.17 15.44 -68.92
C GLN A 460 -54.74 15.58 -70.39
N ARG A 461 -55.42 14.88 -71.29
CA ARG A 461 -55.75 15.33 -72.66
C ARG A 461 -57.11 14.75 -73.05
N ASP A 462 -58.08 15.64 -73.23
CA ASP A 462 -59.32 15.44 -74.00
C ASP A 462 -59.05 15.66 -75.51
N PRO A 463 -59.98 15.34 -76.44
CA PRO A 463 -61.23 14.58 -76.29
C PRO A 463 -61.19 13.20 -76.99
#